data_AF-A0A412PH77-F1
#
_entry.id   AF-A0A412PH77-F1
#
_cell.length_a   1.000
_cell.length_b   1.000
_cell.length_c   1.000
_cell.angle_alpha   90.00
_cell.angle_beta   90.00
_cell.angle_gamma   90.00
#
_symmetry.space_group_name_H-M   'P 1'
#
loop_
_entity.id
_entity.type
_entity.pdbx_description
1 polymer ?
#
loop_
_entity_poly.entity_id
_entity_poly.type
_entity_poly.pdbx_seq_one_letter_code
_entity_poly.pdbx_strand_id
1 'polypeptide(L)'
;MGMEDTGHYMINLTNYLLDKKFTVKYINPRATCLRRKELGISAKNDRKDALLIAEMLSEKKFWRSISPRSIENGKFRDITRLYHQLQEQQNQDMNRLQRALDIVFPEVNSLSWTRYSKAYMKFLSAYPSASSIAFEDIRNLRKALKTEGRGRQCKVTAEEIRELTNY
;
A
#
# COMPACT_ATOMS: atom_id res chain seq x y z
N MET A 1 12.31 22.71 22.36
CA MET A 1 10.89 22.40 22.62
C MET A 1 10.70 20.91 22.69
N GLY A 2 9.84 20.43 23.58
CA GLY A 2 9.51 19.01 23.70
C GLY A 2 8.05 18.76 23.43
N MET A 3 7.75 17.66 22.76
CA MET A 3 6.39 17.29 22.39
C MET A 3 6.21 15.77 22.49
N GLU A 4 4.99 15.34 22.79
CA GLU A 4 4.63 13.93 22.87
C GLU A 4 4.30 13.39 21.48
N ASP A 5 4.95 12.32 21.04
CA ASP A 5 4.83 11.75 19.69
C ASP A 5 3.44 11.15 19.43
N THR A 6 2.47 12.02 19.18
CA THR A 6 1.02 11.72 19.09
C THR A 6 0.54 11.50 17.64
N GLY A 7 1.47 11.35 16.69
CA GLY A 7 1.17 10.98 15.30
C GLY A 7 1.43 12.08 14.27
N HIS A 8 0.73 11.99 13.13
CA HIS A 8 1.05 12.75 11.92
C HIS A 8 0.89 14.27 12.05
N TYR A 9 0.01 14.74 12.94
CA TYR A 9 -0.21 16.18 13.18
C TYR A 9 1.05 16.91 13.65
N MET A 10 1.94 16.22 14.36
CA MET A 10 3.18 16.82 14.88
C MET A 10 4.26 17.01 13.81
N ILE A 11 4.17 16.31 12.68
CA ILE A 11 5.20 16.34 11.63
C ILE A 11 5.31 17.75 11.04
N ASN A 12 4.19 18.41 10.75
CA ASN A 12 4.17 19.75 10.17
C ASN A 12 4.72 20.80 11.14
N LEU A 13 4.30 20.74 12.41
CA LEU A 13 4.80 21.63 13.45
C LEU A 13 6.31 21.44 13.69
N THR A 14 6.76 20.19 13.73
CA THR A 14 8.19 19.88 13.88
C THR A 14 9.00 20.37 12.71
N ASN A 15 8.53 20.20 11.47
CA ASN A 15 9.20 20.75 10.28
C ASN A 15 9.33 22.28 10.37
N TYR A 16 8.26 22.98 10.75
CA TYR A 16 8.28 24.43 10.95
C TYR A 16 9.29 24.85 12.04
N LEU A 17 9.30 24.16 13.18
CA LEU A 17 10.23 24.47 14.27
C LEU A 17 11.69 24.18 13.89
N LEU A 18 11.95 23.10 13.15
CA LEU A 18 13.29 22.77 12.65
C LEU A 18 13.79 23.80 11.63
N ASP A 19 12.92 24.29 10.74
CA ASP A 19 13.25 25.36 9.77
C ASP A 19 13.65 26.67 10.48
N LYS A 20 12.95 26.98 11.57
CA LYS A 20 13.31 28.10 12.47
C LYS A 20 14.53 27.83 13.37
N LYS A 21 15.27 26.74 13.14
CA LYS A 21 16.47 26.32 13.90
C LYS A 21 16.21 25.99 15.37
N PHE A 22 14.97 25.68 15.75
CA PHE A 22 14.69 25.18 17.10
C PHE A 22 15.04 23.70 17.23
N THR A 23 15.54 23.31 18.40
CA THR A 23 15.69 21.89 18.75
C THR A 23 14.37 21.30 19.19
N VAL A 24 13.89 20.28 18.48
CA VAL A 24 12.67 19.54 18.80
C VAL A 24 13.02 18.17 19.39
N LYS A 25 12.37 17.84 20.51
CA LYS A 25 12.53 16.57 21.23
C LYS A 25 11.18 15.88 21.32
N TYR A 26 11.15 14.58 20.99
CA TYR A 26 9.95 13.76 21.10
C TYR A 26 10.00 12.88 22.33
N ILE A 27 8.89 12.81 23.06
CA ILE A 27 8.66 11.85 24.15
C ILE A 27 7.69 10.79 23.64
N ASN A 28 7.98 9.52 23.93
CA ASN A 28 7.10 8.41 23.56
C ASN A 28 5.83 8.44 24.43
N PRO A 29 4.61 8.46 23.85
CA PRO A 29 3.37 8.48 24.63
C PRO A 29 3.22 7.31 25.61
N ARG A 30 3.82 6.16 25.30
CA ARG A 30 3.86 5.02 26.22
C ARG A 30 4.66 5.33 27.49
N ALA A 31 5.78 6.03 27.34
CA ALA A 31 6.59 6.45 28.48
C ALA A 31 5.82 7.47 29.34
N THR A 32 5.13 8.42 28.71
CA THR A 32 4.26 9.37 29.42
C THR A 32 3.17 8.66 30.20
N CYS A 33 2.51 7.68 29.58
CA CYS A 33 1.43 6.90 30.21
C CYS A 33 1.93 6.07 31.40
N LEU A 34 3.10 5.43 31.28
CA LEU A 34 3.73 4.69 32.38
C LEU A 34 4.09 5.62 33.54
N ARG A 35 4.74 6.75 33.25
CA ARG A 35 5.12 7.73 34.27
C ARG A 35 3.90 8.32 34.99
N ARG A 36 2.82 8.59 34.25
CA ARG A 36 1.54 9.04 34.80
C ARG A 36 0.94 8.02 35.78
N LYS A 37 1.02 6.72 35.47
CA LYS A 37 0.59 5.63 36.35
C LYS A 37 1.47 5.51 37.60
N GLU A 38 2.79 5.60 37.46
CA GLU A 38 3.72 5.59 38.61
C GLU A 38 3.42 6.71 39.61
N LEU A 39 3.06 7.90 39.11
CA LEU A 39 2.73 9.06 39.93
C LEU A 39 1.28 9.06 40.46
N GLY A 40 0.48 8.02 40.17
CA GLY A 40 -0.91 7.93 40.62
C GLY A 40 -1.84 8.99 40.02
N ILE A 41 -1.45 9.62 38.91
CA ILE A 41 -2.23 10.68 38.27
C ILE A 41 -3.32 10.05 37.41
N SER A 42 -4.51 9.88 37.98
CA SER A 42 -5.68 9.32 37.26
C SER A 42 -6.35 10.34 36.32
N ALA A 43 -6.31 11.64 36.67
CA ALA A 43 -7.00 12.69 35.93
C ALA A 43 -6.09 13.33 34.87
N LYS A 44 -6.53 13.30 33.59
CA LYS A 44 -5.94 14.07 32.50
C LYS A 44 -6.30 15.55 32.68
N ASN A 45 -5.28 16.39 32.75
CA ASN A 45 -5.43 17.84 32.79
C ASN A 45 -4.22 18.43 32.07
N ASP A 46 -4.44 19.27 31.07
CA ASP A 46 -3.38 19.86 30.23
C ASP A 46 -2.27 20.51 31.06
N ARG A 47 -2.59 21.11 32.21
CA ARG A 47 -1.59 21.70 33.12
C ARG A 47 -0.71 20.63 33.78
N LYS A 48 -1.30 19.51 34.20
CA LYS A 48 -0.56 18.40 34.82
C LYS A 48 0.27 17.65 33.77
N ASP A 49 -0.29 17.47 32.58
CA ASP A 49 0.40 16.82 31.47
C ASP A 49 1.57 17.67 30.96
N ALA A 50 1.42 18.99 30.86
CA ALA A 50 2.53 19.88 30.53
C ALA A 50 3.66 19.83 31.56
N LEU A 51 3.33 19.78 32.86
CA LEU A 51 4.31 19.64 33.94
C LEU A 51 5.04 18.29 33.88
N LEU A 52 4.31 17.20 33.67
CA LEU A 52 4.85 15.86 33.51
C LEU A 52 5.80 15.77 32.31
N ILE A 53 5.40 16.33 31.17
CA ILE A 53 6.23 16.40 29.97
C ILE A 53 7.49 17.23 30.24
N ALA A 54 7.38 18.36 30.95
CA ALA A 54 8.54 19.19 31.31
C ALA A 54 9.53 18.43 32.22
N GLU A 55 9.03 17.70 33.22
CA GLU A 55 9.85 16.83 34.08
C GLU A 55 10.54 15.75 33.26
N MET A 56 9.81 15.05 32.38
CA MET A 56 10.37 14.02 31.51
C MET A 56 11.39 14.57 30.50
N LEU A 57 11.27 15.84 30.06
CA LEU A 57 12.26 16.49 29.21
C LEU A 57 13.58 16.80 29.93
N SER A 58 13.54 16.98 31.26
CA SER A 58 14.75 17.18 32.07
C SER A 58 15.61 15.90 32.10
N GLU A 59 14.97 14.73 32.04
CA GLU A 59 15.63 13.45 32.05
C GLU A 59 15.95 12.96 30.62
N LYS A 60 17.24 12.81 30.29
CA LYS A 60 17.70 12.38 28.95
C LYS A 60 17.16 11.01 28.50
N LYS A 61 16.65 10.18 29.42
CA LYS A 61 16.17 8.82 29.12
C LYS A 61 14.80 8.78 28.44
N PHE A 62 14.00 9.84 28.56
CA PHE A 62 12.61 9.82 28.12
C PHE A 62 12.35 10.48 26.77
N TRP A 63 13.36 11.15 26.19
CA TRP A 63 13.19 11.88 24.94
C TRP A 63 14.25 11.52 23.89
N ARG A 64 13.86 11.66 22.63
CA ARG A 64 14.76 11.57 21.48
C ARG A 64 14.80 12.90 20.73
N SER A 65 15.97 13.34 20.30
CA SER A 65 16.08 14.50 19.40
C SER A 65 15.59 14.12 18.02
N ILE A 66 14.81 15.01 17.41
CA ILE A 66 14.40 14.89 16.01
C ILE A 66 15.30 15.79 15.17
N SER A 67 15.89 15.20 14.14
CA SER A 67 16.63 15.89 13.10
C SER A 67 15.88 15.79 11.77
N PRO A 68 16.13 16.70 10.80
CA PRO A 68 15.56 16.60 9.46
C PRO A 68 15.76 15.20 8.83
N ARG A 69 16.97 14.63 9.00
CA ARG A 69 17.30 13.26 8.54
C ARG A 69 16.45 12.19 9.20
N SER A 70 16.11 12.34 10.48
CA SER A 70 15.26 11.36 11.18
C SER A 70 13.82 11.37 10.66
N ILE A 71 13.31 12.53 10.24
CA ILE A 71 11.98 12.67 9.63
C ILE A 71 11.96 12.03 8.26
N GLU A 72 12.99 12.31 7.45
CA GLU A 72 13.16 11.73 6.12
C GLU A 72 13.23 10.20 6.17
N ASN A 73 14.03 9.64 7.09
CA ASN A 73 14.09 8.19 7.34
C ASN A 73 12.73 7.60 7.75
N GLY A 74 11.90 8.36 8.47
CA GLY A 74 10.52 7.97 8.79
C GLY A 74 9.67 7.84 7.53
N LYS A 75 9.74 8.83 6.62
CA LYS A 75 9.01 8.80 5.35
C LYS A 75 9.39 7.60 4.49
N PHE A 76 10.68 7.27 4.39
CA PHE A 76 11.12 6.08 3.64
C PHE A 76 10.51 4.80 4.20
N ARG A 77 10.49 4.65 5.53
CA ARG A 77 9.87 3.49 6.18
C ARG A 77 8.38 3.39 5.87
N ASP A 78 7.67 4.51 5.89
CA ASP A 78 6.25 4.56 5.56
C ASP A 78 5.99 4.16 4.10
N ILE A 79 6.82 4.64 3.16
CA ILE A 79 6.74 4.26 1.75
C ILE A 79 7.00 2.76 1.57
N THR A 80 8.03 2.21 2.24
CA THR A 80 8.33 0.76 2.18
C THR A 80 7.16 -0.07 2.74
N ARG A 81 6.58 0.35 3.86
CA ARG A 81 5.40 -0.32 4.42
C ARG A 81 4.22 -0.28 3.45
N LEU A 82 3.93 0.89 2.87
CA LEU A 82 2.85 1.04 1.89
C LEU A 82 3.09 0.15 0.66
N TYR A 83 4.33 0.08 0.17
CA TYR A 83 4.71 -0.78 -0.93
C TYR A 83 4.37 -2.25 -0.64
N HIS A 84 4.78 -2.77 0.53
CA HIS A 84 4.46 -4.14 0.91
C HIS A 84 2.96 -4.40 1.07
N GLN A 85 2.22 -3.43 1.62
CA GLN A 85 0.76 -3.53 1.73
C GLN A 85 0.08 -3.60 0.35
N LEU A 86 0.50 -2.75 -0.60
CA LEU A 86 -0.02 -2.77 -1.96
C LEU A 86 0.33 -4.05 -2.69
N GLN A 87 1.53 -4.58 -2.49
CA GLN A 87 1.95 -5.85 -3.06
C GLN A 87 1.11 -7.02 -2.52
N GLU A 88 0.80 -7.02 -1.23
CA GLU A 88 -0.07 -8.03 -0.62
C GLU A 88 -1.51 -7.93 -1.15
N GLN A 89 -2.05 -6.72 -1.25
CA GLN A 89 -3.37 -6.47 -1.85
C GLN A 89 -3.43 -6.95 -3.31
N GLN A 90 -2.41 -6.62 -4.11
CA GLN A 90 -2.31 -7.09 -5.49
C GLN A 90 -2.35 -8.61 -5.57
N ASN A 91 -1.61 -9.32 -4.70
CA ASN A 91 -1.63 -10.79 -4.66
C ASN A 91 -3.00 -11.34 -4.28
N GLN A 92 -3.68 -10.73 -3.31
CA GLN A 92 -5.04 -11.13 -2.91
C GLN A 92 -6.03 -10.97 -4.05
N ASP A 93 -5.96 -9.86 -4.79
CA ASP A 93 -6.84 -9.59 -5.93
C ASP A 93 -6.55 -10.50 -7.13
N MET A 94 -5.28 -10.79 -7.42
CA MET A 94 -4.90 -11.80 -8.43
C MET A 94 -5.48 -13.18 -8.06
N ASN A 95 -5.39 -13.60 -6.80
CA ASN A 95 -5.97 -14.87 -6.34
C ASN A 95 -7.50 -14.88 -6.40
N ARG A 96 -8.18 -13.74 -6.19
CA ARG A 96 -9.63 -13.63 -6.38
C ARG A 96 -10.00 -13.75 -7.85
N LEU A 97 -9.25 -13.08 -8.73
CA LEU A 97 -9.45 -13.15 -10.17
C LEU A 97 -9.23 -14.57 -10.70
N GLN A 98 -8.16 -15.24 -10.28
CA GLN A 98 -7.90 -16.63 -10.65
C GLN A 98 -9.06 -17.54 -10.27
N ARG A 99 -9.56 -17.43 -9.03
CA ARG A 99 -10.71 -18.22 -8.58
C ARG A 99 -11.96 -17.96 -9.42
N ALA A 100 -12.22 -16.72 -9.82
CA ALA A 100 -13.35 -16.40 -10.69
C ALA A 100 -13.17 -17.01 -12.08
N LEU A 101 -11.94 -16.98 -12.63
CA LEU A 101 -11.61 -17.59 -13.92
C LEU A 101 -11.73 -19.11 -13.88
N ASP A 102 -11.28 -19.76 -12.80
CA ASP A 102 -11.39 -21.22 -12.66
C ASP A 102 -12.86 -21.70 -12.64
N ILE A 103 -13.80 -20.82 -12.25
CA ILE A 103 -15.24 -21.12 -12.24
C ILE A 103 -15.89 -20.86 -13.61
N VAL A 104 -15.56 -19.74 -14.24
CA VAL A 104 -16.28 -19.23 -15.43
C VAL A 104 -15.60 -19.61 -16.75
N PHE A 105 -14.28 -19.82 -16.72
CA PHE A 105 -13.48 -20.10 -17.91
C PHE A 105 -12.16 -20.84 -17.56
N PRO A 106 -12.24 -22.07 -17.01
CA PRO A 106 -11.06 -22.84 -16.59
C PRO A 106 -10.10 -23.16 -17.74
N GLU A 107 -10.61 -23.25 -18.97
CA GLU A 107 -9.84 -23.56 -20.18
C GLU A 107 -8.77 -22.50 -20.46
N VAL A 108 -8.96 -21.25 -19.99
CA VAL A 108 -8.00 -20.16 -20.16
C VAL A 108 -6.64 -20.46 -19.53
N ASN A 109 -6.59 -21.32 -18.50
CA ASN A 109 -5.35 -21.68 -17.81
C ASN A 109 -4.44 -22.57 -18.66
N SER A 110 -4.99 -23.23 -19.68
CA SER A 110 -4.21 -24.04 -20.63
C SER A 110 -3.45 -23.19 -21.66
N LEU A 111 -3.84 -21.93 -21.83
CA LEU A 111 -3.22 -21.02 -22.78
C LEU A 111 -1.82 -20.61 -22.31
N SER A 112 -0.87 -20.61 -23.25
CA SER A 112 0.52 -20.21 -23.03
C SER A 112 0.72 -18.68 -22.95
N TRP A 113 -0.17 -17.99 -22.22
CA TRP A 113 -0.15 -16.54 -22.09
C TRP A 113 0.55 -16.06 -20.82
N THR A 114 1.04 -14.82 -20.86
CA THR A 114 1.62 -14.18 -19.67
C THR A 114 0.49 -13.76 -18.72
N ARG A 115 0.31 -14.54 -17.66
CA ARG A 115 -0.68 -14.31 -16.60
C ARG A 115 -0.61 -12.88 -16.06
N TYR A 116 -1.77 -12.24 -15.91
CA TYR A 116 -1.94 -10.86 -15.41
C TYR A 116 -1.19 -9.77 -16.18
N SER A 117 -0.72 -10.04 -17.41
CA SER A 117 -0.16 -9.00 -18.26
C SER A 117 -1.23 -7.96 -18.65
N LYS A 118 -0.81 -6.75 -19.03
CA LYS A 118 -1.75 -5.69 -19.46
C LYS A 118 -2.67 -6.15 -20.60
N ALA A 119 -2.13 -6.93 -21.54
CA ALA A 119 -2.91 -7.48 -22.65
C ALA A 119 -3.91 -8.54 -22.17
N TYR A 120 -3.49 -9.43 -21.26
CA TYR A 120 -4.36 -10.43 -20.63
C TYR A 120 -5.53 -9.78 -19.87
N MET A 121 -5.24 -8.79 -19.03
CA MET A 121 -6.26 -8.06 -18.26
C MET A 121 -7.21 -7.29 -19.17
N LYS A 122 -6.71 -6.66 -20.24
CA LYS A 122 -7.54 -5.97 -21.25
C LYS A 122 -8.46 -6.95 -21.98
N PHE A 123 -7.94 -8.12 -22.34
CA PHE A 123 -8.72 -9.16 -22.98
C PHE A 123 -9.82 -9.71 -22.07
N LEU A 124 -9.51 -10.06 -20.82
CA LEU A 124 -10.51 -10.51 -19.84
C LEU A 124 -11.55 -9.43 -19.53
N SER A 125 -11.16 -8.15 -19.55
CA SER A 125 -12.11 -7.05 -19.37
C SER A 125 -13.09 -6.91 -20.54
N ALA A 126 -12.70 -7.31 -21.75
CA ALA A 126 -13.57 -7.30 -22.93
C ALA A 126 -14.38 -8.60 -23.05
N TYR A 127 -13.79 -9.73 -22.67
CA TYR A 127 -14.37 -11.06 -22.77
C TYR A 127 -14.20 -11.83 -21.45
N PRO A 128 -15.11 -11.62 -20.48
CA PRO A 128 -15.01 -12.21 -19.15
C PRO A 128 -15.42 -13.68 -19.07
N SER A 129 -16.04 -14.26 -20.11
CA SER A 129 -16.52 -15.65 -20.13
C SER A 129 -16.27 -16.37 -21.45
N ALA A 130 -16.20 -17.71 -21.40
CA ALA A 130 -16.04 -18.57 -22.57
C ALA A 130 -17.13 -18.31 -23.63
N SER A 131 -18.39 -18.16 -23.19
CA SER A 131 -19.53 -17.91 -24.08
C SER A 131 -19.43 -16.56 -24.81
N SER A 132 -18.85 -15.54 -24.16
CA SER A 132 -18.64 -14.22 -24.79
C SER A 132 -17.61 -14.30 -25.91
N ILE A 133 -16.64 -15.20 -25.80
CA ILE A 133 -15.62 -15.44 -26.83
C ILE A 133 -16.20 -16.28 -27.97
N ALA A 134 -16.99 -17.31 -27.65
CA ALA A 134 -17.60 -18.21 -28.64
C ALA A 134 -18.54 -17.48 -29.61
N PHE A 135 -19.28 -16.47 -29.12
CA PHE A 135 -20.22 -15.68 -29.93
C PHE A 135 -19.54 -14.62 -30.81
N GLU A 136 -18.28 -14.28 -30.53
CA GLU A 136 -17.58 -13.16 -31.16
C GLU A 136 -16.89 -13.54 -32.49
N ASP A 137 -16.73 -12.57 -33.41
CA ASP A 137 -15.93 -12.76 -34.63
C ASP A 137 -14.43 -12.84 -34.29
N ILE A 138 -13.74 -13.82 -34.89
CA ILE A 138 -12.28 -14.01 -34.84
C ILE A 138 -11.53 -12.71 -35.18
N ARG A 139 -12.08 -11.86 -36.05
CA ARG A 139 -11.51 -10.55 -36.38
C ARG A 139 -11.44 -9.60 -35.18
N ASN A 140 -12.48 -9.60 -34.34
CA ASN A 140 -12.52 -8.78 -33.13
C ASN A 140 -11.61 -9.35 -32.05
N LEU A 141 -11.54 -10.68 -31.91
CA LEU A 141 -10.56 -11.34 -31.04
C LEU A 141 -9.11 -11.00 -31.44
N ARG A 142 -8.78 -11.04 -32.74
CA ARG A 142 -7.46 -10.63 -33.25
C ARG A 142 -7.15 -9.16 -32.96
N LYS A 143 -8.15 -8.27 -33.01
CA LYS A 143 -7.97 -6.85 -32.64
C LYS A 143 -7.77 -6.68 -31.13
N ALA A 144 -8.50 -7.42 -30.31
CA ALA A 144 -8.36 -7.37 -28.85
C ALA A 144 -7.00 -7.91 -28.37
N LEU A 145 -6.44 -8.90 -29.08
CA LEU A 145 -5.10 -9.47 -28.83
C LEU A 145 -3.96 -8.59 -29.36
N LYS A 146 -4.23 -7.67 -30.28
CA LYS A 146 -3.22 -6.72 -30.76
C LYS A 146 -2.93 -5.70 -29.68
N THR A 147 -1.74 -5.81 -29.10
CA THR A 147 -1.20 -4.80 -28.20
C THR A 147 -0.79 -3.57 -29.01
N GLU A 148 -1.37 -2.41 -28.73
CA GLU A 148 -0.92 -1.13 -29.28
C GLU A 148 0.41 -0.74 -28.61
N GLY A 149 1.54 -1.17 -29.19
CA GLY A 149 2.87 -0.79 -28.70
C GLY A 149 4.02 -1.60 -29.30
N ARG A 150 5.27 -1.16 -29.07
CA ARG A 150 6.52 -1.84 -29.48
C ARG A 150 6.92 -3.01 -28.54
N GLY A 151 5.94 -3.63 -27.89
CA GLY A 151 6.15 -4.73 -26.94
C GLY A 151 6.13 -6.11 -27.60
N ARG A 152 6.60 -7.13 -26.87
CA ARG A 152 6.48 -8.54 -27.30
C ARG A 152 5.00 -8.88 -27.49
N GLN A 153 4.63 -9.29 -28.69
CA GLN A 153 3.27 -9.72 -28.99
C GLN A 153 2.92 -10.98 -28.21
N CYS A 154 1.64 -11.09 -27.84
CA CYS A 154 1.07 -12.27 -27.24
C CYS A 154 1.35 -13.46 -28.17
N LYS A 155 1.92 -14.54 -27.62
CA LYS A 155 2.20 -15.77 -28.39
C LYS A 155 0.91 -16.53 -28.77
N VAL A 156 -0.17 -16.26 -28.05
CA VAL A 156 -1.46 -16.91 -28.23
C VAL A 156 -2.16 -16.36 -29.48
N THR A 157 -2.63 -17.26 -30.34
CA THR A 157 -3.41 -16.91 -31.53
C THR A 157 -4.90 -16.88 -31.20
N ALA A 158 -5.67 -16.07 -31.93
CA ALA A 158 -7.13 -16.00 -31.77
C ALA A 158 -7.83 -17.35 -32.08
N GLU A 159 -7.17 -18.21 -32.86
CA GLU A 159 -7.64 -19.56 -33.19
C GLU A 159 -7.54 -20.50 -31.99
N GLU A 160 -6.40 -20.51 -31.29
CA GLU A 160 -6.22 -21.28 -30.04
C GLU A 160 -7.27 -20.91 -28.97
N ILE A 161 -7.62 -19.61 -28.87
CA ILE A 161 -8.63 -19.16 -27.91
C ILE A 161 -10.03 -19.65 -28.30
N ARG A 162 -10.36 -19.64 -29.59
CA ARG A 162 -11.69 -20.05 -30.08
C ARG A 162 -11.90 -21.56 -29.98
N GLU A 163 -10.86 -22.36 -30.25
CA GLU A 163 -10.92 -23.82 -30.09
C GLU A 163 -11.24 -24.24 -28.65
N LEU A 164 -10.71 -23.51 -27.66
CA LEU A 164 -10.98 -23.78 -26.24
C LEU A 164 -12.41 -23.46 -25.80
N THR A 165 -13.14 -22.64 -26.56
CA THR A 165 -14.52 -22.25 -26.24
C THR A 165 -15.58 -23.10 -26.90
N ASN A 166 -15.18 -24.09 -27.70
CA ASN A 166 -16.06 -24.86 -28.57
C ASN A 166 -16.55 -26.19 -27.93
N TYR A 167 -16.64 -26.24 -26.61
CA TYR A 167 -17.29 -27.32 -25.86
C TYR A 167 -18.80 -27.11 -25.73
#